data_AF-A0AAD7BMY6-F1
#
_entry.id   AF-A0AAD7BMY6-F1
#
_cell.length_a   1.000
_cell.length_b   1.000
_cell.length_c   1.000
_cell.angle_alpha   90.00
_cell.angle_beta   90.00
_cell.angle_gamma   90.00
#
_symmetry.space_group_name_H-M   'P 1'
#
loop_
_entity.id
_entity.type
_entity.pdbx_description
1 polymer ?
#
loop_
_entity_poly.entity_id
_entity_poly.type
_entity_poly.pdbx_seq_one_letter_code
_entity_poly.pdbx_strand_id
1 'polypeptide(L)'
;MPDIAIVPANFIALLLDTFLFGIVLLLFVSDIYFLATRKTLAGKNRPRKHHFTSLVFICVTFLVLLITTHWALSVYQGYFAFIHLGSGASARAFYGDVSQPSQIAKTILLLFSVLVGDALVIFRLWVVWRNRPVLVFPICTVVGTTVAGIGIIYEFANAESLHVRGTAPIRGWTAIGFGTSLINNIYCTGLIAYRISTAKASPESRLMAFCDILVESAALQSFWFIFASATTLASSNSEFFATEAFPAIIGIANLLIHARVGLGWSSDTAEKHKVVTV
;
A
#
# COMPACT_ATOMS: atom_id res chain seq x y z
N MET A 1 -8.51 -29.96 -11.38
CA MET A 1 -7.14 -29.91 -11.94
C MET A 1 -6.62 -28.47 -11.84
N PRO A 2 -6.01 -28.04 -10.71
CA PRO A 2 -5.53 -26.66 -10.53
C PRO A 2 -3.99 -26.50 -10.55
N ASP A 3 -3.21 -27.58 -10.42
CA ASP A 3 -1.77 -27.51 -10.10
C ASP A 3 -0.84 -27.26 -11.30
N ILE A 4 -1.37 -27.32 -12.53
CA ILE A 4 -0.57 -27.22 -13.76
C ILE A 4 -0.25 -25.75 -14.11
N ALA A 5 -1.00 -24.77 -13.58
CA ALA A 5 -0.88 -23.36 -13.99
C ALA A 5 -0.07 -22.44 -13.04
N ILE A 6 0.59 -22.97 -11.99
CA ILE A 6 1.33 -22.16 -11.01
C ILE A 6 2.45 -21.34 -11.67
N VAL A 7 3.21 -21.96 -12.58
CA VAL A 7 4.35 -21.30 -13.24
C VAL A 7 3.89 -20.17 -14.17
N PRO A 8 2.93 -20.37 -15.10
CA PRO A 8 2.35 -19.26 -15.88
C PRO A 8 1.71 -18.16 -15.02
N ALA A 9 1.01 -18.52 -13.94
CA ALA A 9 0.37 -17.55 -13.05
C ALA A 9 1.39 -16.64 -12.35
N ASN A 10 2.49 -17.22 -11.84
CA ASN A 10 3.57 -16.44 -11.23
C ASN A 10 4.32 -15.56 -12.25
N PHE A 11 4.47 -16.02 -13.49
CA PHE A 11 5.04 -15.19 -14.55
C PHE A 11 4.17 -13.96 -14.87
N ILE A 12 2.86 -14.16 -15.04
CA ILE A 12 1.92 -13.06 -15.27
C ILE A 12 1.88 -12.11 -14.06
N ALA A 13 1.92 -12.66 -12.84
CA ALA A 13 1.98 -11.87 -11.62
C ALA A 13 3.24 -10.99 -11.57
N LEU A 14 4.41 -11.52 -11.95
CA LEU A 14 5.66 -10.77 -12.03
C LEU A 14 5.60 -9.63 -13.06
N LEU A 15 4.99 -9.87 -14.23
CA LEU A 15 4.81 -8.83 -15.25
C LEU A 15 3.93 -7.69 -14.74
N LEU A 16 2.82 -8.02 -14.07
CA LEU A 16 1.98 -7.00 -13.47
C LEU A 16 2.71 -6.26 -12.35
N ASP A 17 3.37 -6.97 -11.44
CA ASP A 17 4.11 -6.38 -10.32
C ASP A 17 5.15 -5.38 -10.85
N THR A 18 5.88 -5.76 -11.91
CA THR A 18 6.83 -4.85 -12.58
C THR A 18 6.17 -3.63 -13.21
N PHE A 19 5.01 -3.80 -13.85
CA PHE A 19 4.25 -2.69 -14.41
C PHE A 19 3.77 -1.72 -13.33
N LEU A 20 3.18 -2.23 -12.24
CA LEU A 20 2.70 -1.42 -11.12
C LEU A 20 3.84 -0.75 -10.38
N PHE A 21 4.97 -1.44 -10.19
CA PHE A 21 6.19 -0.86 -9.63
C PHE A 21 6.68 0.33 -10.47
N GLY A 22 6.63 0.22 -11.80
CA GLY A 22 6.91 1.35 -12.70
C GLY A 22 6.01 2.56 -12.43
N ILE A 23 4.71 2.34 -12.21
CA ILE A 23 3.76 3.42 -11.85
C ILE A 23 4.14 4.04 -10.49
N VAL A 24 4.45 3.22 -9.48
CA VAL A 24 4.90 3.69 -8.16
C VAL A 24 6.12 4.60 -8.28
N LEU A 25 7.12 4.21 -9.07
CA LEU A 25 8.32 5.02 -9.31
C LEU A 25 7.98 6.33 -10.00
N LEU A 26 7.15 6.32 -11.04
CA LEU A 26 6.74 7.53 -11.76
C LEU A 26 6.02 8.52 -10.83
N LEU A 27 5.10 8.02 -9.99
CA LEU A 27 4.40 8.84 -9.00
C LEU A 27 5.39 9.40 -7.96
N PHE A 28 6.32 8.59 -7.46
CA PHE A 28 7.30 9.02 -6.48
C PHE A 28 8.28 10.08 -7.01
N VAL A 29 8.77 9.91 -8.25
CA VAL A 29 9.62 10.91 -8.92
C VAL A 29 8.85 12.20 -9.14
N SER A 30 7.58 12.11 -9.56
CA SER A 30 6.70 13.27 -9.70
C SER A 30 6.52 14.02 -8.37
N ASP A 31 6.30 13.29 -7.27
CA ASP A 31 6.19 13.85 -5.92
C ASP A 31 7.46 14.60 -5.50
N ILE A 32 8.63 14.00 -5.74
CA ILE A 32 9.93 14.64 -5.46
C ILE A 32 10.07 15.91 -6.30
N TYR A 33 9.76 15.84 -7.60
CA TYR A 33 9.86 16.98 -8.52
C TYR A 33 8.99 18.16 -8.05
N PHE A 34 7.73 17.91 -7.67
CA PHE A 34 6.83 18.94 -7.17
C PHE A 34 7.30 19.50 -5.82
N LEU A 35 7.80 18.65 -4.92
CA LEU A 35 8.31 19.09 -3.62
C LEU A 35 9.60 19.93 -3.75
N ALA A 36 10.50 19.55 -4.66
CA ALA A 36 11.74 20.27 -4.94
C ALA A 36 11.46 21.64 -5.60
N THR A 37 10.61 21.66 -6.63
CA THR A 37 10.21 22.90 -7.33
C THR A 37 9.57 23.90 -6.36
N ARG A 38 8.77 23.41 -5.41
CA ARG A 38 8.16 24.24 -4.36
C ARG A 38 9.20 24.89 -3.44
N LYS A 39 10.25 24.16 -3.03
CA LYS A 39 11.31 24.72 -2.18
C LYS A 39 12.08 25.83 -2.89
N THR A 40 12.28 25.70 -4.20
CA THR A 40 12.98 26.71 -5.01
C THR A 40 12.13 27.97 -5.20
N LEU A 41 10.81 27.84 -5.36
CA LEU A 41 9.89 28.97 -5.58
C LEU A 41 9.45 29.67 -4.28
N ALA A 42 9.44 28.98 -3.15
CA ALA A 42 9.07 29.55 -1.86
C ALA A 42 10.29 30.22 -1.18
N GLY A 43 10.51 31.50 -1.45
CA GLY A 43 11.55 32.30 -0.80
C GLY A 43 11.51 32.24 0.74
N LYS A 44 12.66 32.54 1.38
CA LYS A 44 13.08 32.34 2.79
C LYS A 44 12.10 32.64 3.95
N ASN A 45 10.90 33.18 3.73
CA ASN A 45 10.06 33.83 4.75
C ASN A 45 8.71 33.16 5.09
N ARG A 46 8.51 31.85 4.86
CA ARG A 46 7.26 31.18 5.28
C ARG A 46 7.38 30.34 6.58
N PRO A 47 6.35 30.37 7.44
CA PRO A 47 6.38 29.71 8.74
C PRO A 47 6.33 28.18 8.63
N ARG A 48 6.92 27.58 9.65
CA ARG A 48 7.39 26.20 9.84
C ARG A 48 6.27 25.13 9.89
N LYS A 49 5.40 25.00 8.87
CA LYS A 49 4.52 23.80 8.69
C LYS A 49 5.27 22.58 8.12
N HIS A 50 6.60 22.54 8.29
CA HIS A 50 7.49 21.59 7.62
C HIS A 50 7.39 20.16 8.17
N HIS A 51 7.01 19.98 9.46
CA HIS A 51 7.06 18.67 10.11
C HIS A 51 6.02 17.67 9.59
N PHE A 52 4.77 18.10 9.30
CA PHE A 52 3.73 17.21 8.79
C PHE A 52 4.09 16.66 7.39
N THR A 53 4.48 17.56 6.48
CA THR A 53 4.93 17.18 5.14
C THR A 53 6.20 16.33 5.20
N SER A 54 7.11 16.62 6.13
CA SER A 54 8.35 15.86 6.29
C SER A 54 8.11 14.45 6.80
N LEU A 55 7.19 14.24 7.77
CA LEU A 55 6.92 12.90 8.30
C LEU A 55 6.20 12.03 7.27
N VAL A 56 5.18 12.57 6.59
CA VAL A 56 4.48 11.83 5.51
C VAL A 56 5.45 11.48 4.39
N PHE A 57 6.33 12.39 4.00
CA PHE A 57 7.37 12.12 2.99
C PHE A 57 8.32 10.99 3.42
N ILE A 58 8.76 10.96 4.68
CA ILE A 58 9.59 9.88 5.22
C ILE A 58 8.85 8.55 5.15
N CYS A 59 7.59 8.50 5.60
CA CYS A 59 6.78 7.28 5.57
C CYS A 59 6.52 6.79 4.14
N VAL A 60 6.21 7.69 3.20
CA VAL A 60 6.01 7.35 1.78
C VAL A 60 7.32 6.88 1.14
N THR A 61 8.45 7.52 1.44
CA THR A 61 9.76 7.06 0.98
C THR A 61 10.07 5.66 1.51
N PHE A 62 9.81 5.42 2.79
CA PHE A 62 9.98 4.10 3.39
C PHE A 62 9.07 3.05 2.73
N LEU A 63 7.82 3.40 2.44
CA LEU A 63 6.90 2.53 1.71
C LEU A 63 7.44 2.18 0.31
N VAL A 64 7.97 3.16 -0.44
CA VAL A 64 8.57 2.92 -1.76
C VAL A 64 9.79 2.00 -1.65
N LEU A 65 10.62 2.12 -0.61
CA LEU A 65 11.74 1.21 -0.36
C LEU A 65 11.26 -0.22 -0.09
N LEU A 66 10.19 -0.40 0.70
CA LEU A 66 9.58 -1.72 0.94
C LEU A 66 9.08 -2.34 -0.37
N ILE A 67 8.35 -1.57 -1.20
CA ILE A 67 7.83 -2.02 -2.49
C ILE A 67 8.99 -2.37 -3.45
N THR A 68 10.04 -1.55 -3.49
CA THR A 68 11.23 -1.81 -4.32
C THR A 68 11.91 -3.11 -3.92
N THR A 69 12.05 -3.35 -2.62
CA THR A 69 12.64 -4.58 -2.09
C THR A 69 11.76 -5.79 -2.39
N HIS A 70 10.45 -5.64 -2.26
CA HIS A 70 9.48 -6.70 -2.59
C HIS A 70 9.58 -7.08 -4.06
N TRP A 71 9.53 -6.09 -4.95
CA TRP A 71 9.68 -6.29 -6.40
C TRP A 71 11.03 -6.91 -6.76
N ALA A 72 12.13 -6.47 -6.16
CA ALA A 72 13.45 -7.05 -6.40
C ALA A 72 13.50 -8.55 -6.03
N LEU A 73 12.84 -8.95 -4.95
CA LEU A 73 12.68 -10.36 -4.59
C LEU A 73 11.78 -11.12 -5.58
N SER A 74 10.72 -10.49 -6.10
CA SER A 74 9.89 -11.07 -7.18
C SER A 74 10.70 -11.36 -8.44
N VAL A 75 11.53 -10.40 -8.87
CA VAL A 75 12.44 -10.56 -10.01
C VAL A 75 13.48 -11.65 -9.74
N TYR A 76 14.05 -11.70 -8.54
CA TYR A 76 14.98 -12.76 -8.14
C TYR A 76 14.33 -14.15 -8.22
N GLN A 77 13.11 -14.31 -7.66
CA GLN A 77 12.37 -15.58 -7.73
C GLN A 77 12.08 -15.96 -9.18
N GLY A 78 11.67 -15.00 -10.02
CA GLY A 78 11.49 -15.20 -11.45
C GLY A 78 12.77 -15.69 -12.14
N TYR A 79 13.87 -14.96 -11.98
CA TYR A 79 15.16 -15.35 -12.54
C TYR A 79 15.59 -16.76 -12.08
N PHE A 80 15.49 -17.04 -10.78
CA PHE A 80 15.89 -18.34 -10.23
C PHE A 80 15.02 -19.48 -10.77
N ALA A 81 13.69 -19.30 -10.80
CA ALA A 81 12.77 -20.32 -11.27
C ALA A 81 12.87 -20.57 -12.79
N PHE A 82 12.98 -19.51 -13.60
CA PHE A 82 12.95 -19.63 -15.06
C PHE A 82 14.32 -19.89 -15.69
N ILE A 83 15.40 -19.33 -15.14
CA ILE A 83 16.74 -19.43 -15.73
C ILE A 83 17.59 -20.49 -15.03
N HIS A 84 17.60 -20.50 -13.69
CA HIS A 84 18.51 -21.38 -12.95
C HIS A 84 18.00 -22.81 -12.82
N LEU A 85 16.72 -23.00 -12.51
CA LEU A 85 16.15 -24.35 -12.36
C LEU A 85 15.88 -25.02 -13.71
N GLY A 86 15.59 -24.25 -14.77
CA GLY A 86 15.50 -24.69 -16.19
C GLY A 86 14.37 -25.68 -16.53
N SER A 87 13.89 -26.47 -15.56
CA SER A 87 12.83 -27.46 -15.71
C SER A 87 11.51 -26.95 -15.09
N GLY A 88 10.40 -27.12 -15.83
CA GLY A 88 9.08 -26.70 -15.35
C GLY A 88 8.61 -27.43 -14.07
N ALA A 89 9.14 -28.62 -13.79
CA ALA A 89 8.84 -29.36 -12.57
C ALA A 89 9.55 -28.76 -11.34
N SER A 90 10.84 -28.41 -11.47
CA SER A 90 11.61 -27.77 -10.40
C SER A 90 11.11 -26.36 -10.09
N ALA A 91 10.76 -25.58 -11.11
CA ALA A 91 10.15 -24.26 -10.93
C ALA A 91 8.80 -24.34 -10.20
N ARG A 92 7.98 -25.35 -10.50
CA ARG A 92 6.73 -25.60 -9.79
C ARG A 92 6.97 -25.93 -8.32
N ALA A 93 7.93 -26.80 -8.03
CA ALA A 93 8.28 -27.14 -6.65
C ALA A 93 8.76 -25.91 -5.87
N PHE A 94 9.57 -25.05 -6.50
CA PHE A 94 10.05 -23.81 -5.90
C PHE A 94 8.90 -22.83 -5.57
N TYR A 95 7.97 -22.59 -6.50
CA TYR A 95 6.83 -21.70 -6.26
C TYR A 95 5.75 -22.29 -5.34
N GLY A 96 5.64 -23.62 -5.30
CA GLY A 96 4.75 -24.32 -4.37
C GLY A 96 5.26 -24.31 -2.93
N ASP A 97 6.57 -24.17 -2.74
CA ASP A 97 7.16 -24.17 -1.41
C ASP A 97 7.06 -22.80 -0.75
N VAL A 98 6.09 -22.66 0.15
CA VAL A 98 5.86 -21.43 0.92
C VAL A 98 6.90 -21.19 2.01
N SER A 99 7.67 -22.21 2.38
CA SER A 99 8.73 -22.11 3.41
C SER A 99 10.02 -21.50 2.87
N GLN A 100 10.09 -21.27 1.55
CA GLN A 100 11.26 -20.65 0.93
C GLN A 100 11.57 -19.30 1.59
N PRO A 101 12.83 -19.02 1.98
CA PRO A 101 13.19 -17.78 2.65
C PRO A 101 12.80 -16.52 1.87
N SER A 102 12.89 -16.58 0.53
CA SER A 102 12.43 -15.49 -0.33
C SER A 102 10.92 -15.25 -0.24
N GLN A 103 10.13 -16.31 -0.10
CA GLN A 103 8.67 -16.19 0.03
C GLN A 103 8.28 -15.60 1.38
N ILE A 104 8.91 -16.07 2.45
CA ILE A 104 8.73 -15.52 3.80
C ILE A 104 9.13 -14.04 3.83
N ALA A 105 10.29 -13.68 3.24
CA ALA A 105 10.74 -12.29 3.16
C ALA A 105 9.74 -11.40 2.41
N LYS A 106 9.16 -11.85 1.30
CA LYS A 106 8.11 -11.11 0.58
C LYS A 106 6.86 -10.92 1.41
N THR A 107 6.41 -11.96 2.13
CA THR A 107 5.26 -11.85 3.04
C THR A 107 5.52 -10.85 4.17
N ILE A 108 6.73 -10.80 4.71
CA ILE A 108 7.15 -9.78 5.70
C ILE A 108 7.09 -8.37 5.08
N LEU A 109 7.63 -8.18 3.87
CA LEU A 109 7.60 -6.89 3.19
C LEU A 109 6.18 -6.43 2.86
N LEU A 110 5.29 -7.35 2.46
CA LEU A 110 3.87 -7.10 2.27
C LEU A 110 3.22 -6.64 3.58
N LEU A 111 3.46 -7.36 4.69
CA LEU A 111 2.95 -6.98 6.00
C LEU A 111 3.39 -5.57 6.38
N PHE A 112 4.68 -5.26 6.28
CA PHE A 112 5.18 -3.91 6.57
C PHE A 112 4.57 -2.85 5.64
N SER A 113 4.36 -3.16 4.36
CA SER A 113 3.72 -2.25 3.42
C SER A 113 2.27 -1.93 3.83
N VAL A 114 1.52 -2.94 4.26
CA VAL A 114 0.16 -2.78 4.82
C VAL A 114 0.20 -1.93 6.10
N LEU A 115 1.08 -2.24 7.04
CA LEU A 115 1.19 -1.52 8.31
C LEU A 115 1.57 -0.05 8.12
N VAL A 116 2.48 0.26 7.19
CA VAL A 116 2.84 1.64 6.85
C VAL A 116 1.66 2.35 6.18
N GLY A 117 0.93 1.67 5.29
CA GLY A 117 -0.29 2.20 4.69
C GLY A 117 -1.37 2.53 5.73
N ASP A 118 -1.63 1.61 6.65
CA ASP A 118 -2.58 1.80 7.75
C ASP A 118 -2.15 2.95 8.67
N ALA A 119 -0.86 3.00 9.04
CA ALA A 119 -0.32 4.06 9.87
C ALA A 119 -0.45 5.45 9.22
N LEU A 120 -0.25 5.56 7.90
CA LEU A 120 -0.45 6.80 7.14
C LEU A 120 -1.91 7.27 7.20
N VAL A 121 -2.87 6.37 7.06
CA VAL A 121 -4.31 6.71 7.12
C VAL A 121 -4.71 7.13 8.53
N ILE A 122 -4.23 6.42 9.56
CA ILE A 122 -4.46 6.77 10.97
C ILE A 122 -3.84 8.12 11.31
N PHE A 123 -2.62 8.39 10.83
CA PHE A 123 -1.96 9.67 11.02
C PHE A 123 -2.77 10.82 10.39
N ARG A 124 -3.33 10.63 9.20
CA ARG A 124 -4.24 11.61 8.56
C ARG A 124 -5.49 11.84 9.41
N LEU A 125 -6.11 10.78 9.94
CA LEU A 125 -7.27 10.89 10.82
C LEU A 125 -6.94 11.67 12.10
N TRP A 126 -5.78 11.39 12.72
CA TRP A 126 -5.34 12.11 13.91
C TRP A 126 -5.21 13.61 13.68
N VAL A 127 -4.61 14.01 12.55
CA VAL A 127 -4.43 15.42 12.21
C VAL A 127 -5.76 16.14 11.98
N VAL A 128 -6.73 15.47 11.34
CA VAL A 128 -8.04 16.06 11.03
C VAL A 128 -8.96 16.12 12.26
N TRP A 129 -8.97 15.05 13.06
CA TRP A 129 -9.95 14.91 14.14
C TRP A 129 -9.44 15.45 15.49
N ARG A 130 -8.13 15.41 15.74
CA ARG A 130 -7.43 15.89 16.95
C ARG A 130 -7.95 15.36 18.30
N ASN A 131 -8.94 14.47 18.30
CA ASN A 131 -9.50 13.79 19.46
C ASN A 131 -8.92 12.37 19.57
N ARG A 132 -8.25 12.08 20.69
CA ARG A 132 -7.56 10.80 20.92
C ARG A 132 -8.44 9.55 20.94
N PRO A 133 -9.66 9.52 21.53
CA PRO A 133 -10.49 8.31 21.60
C PRO A 133 -10.87 7.74 20.23
N VAL A 134 -10.99 8.57 19.19
CA VAL A 134 -11.33 8.13 17.83
C VAL A 134 -10.24 7.25 17.21
N LEU A 135 -9.01 7.32 17.75
CA LEU A 135 -7.88 6.51 17.28
C LEU A 135 -7.81 5.12 17.92
N VAL A 136 -8.57 4.85 18.99
CA VAL A 136 -8.49 3.57 19.70
C VAL A 136 -8.88 2.42 18.78
N PHE A 137 -10.01 2.57 18.08
CA PHE A 137 -10.51 1.56 17.15
C PHE A 137 -9.50 1.22 16.03
N PRO A 138 -8.96 2.19 15.26
CA PRO A 138 -8.02 1.87 14.20
C PRO A 138 -6.68 1.32 14.71
N ILE A 139 -6.21 1.75 15.89
CA ILE A 139 -5.04 1.13 16.53
C ILE A 139 -5.30 -0.35 16.83
N CYS A 140 -6.48 -0.70 17.34
CA CYS A 140 -6.86 -2.11 17.56
C CYS A 140 -6.87 -2.90 16.25
N THR A 141 -7.35 -2.31 15.14
CA THR A 141 -7.33 -2.99 13.84
C THR A 141 -5.90 -3.27 13.36
N VAL A 142 -4.96 -2.33 13.52
CA VAL A 142 -3.54 -2.52 13.16
C VAL A 142 -2.87 -3.61 13.98
N VAL A 143 -3.22 -3.72 15.27
CA VAL A 143 -2.76 -4.85 16.10
C VAL A 143 -3.30 -6.16 15.56
N GLY A 144 -4.58 -6.21 15.19
CA GLY A 144 -5.19 -7.37 14.52
C GLY A 144 -4.47 -7.77 13.24
N THR A 145 -4.18 -6.80 12.36
CA THR A 145 -3.40 -7.01 11.13
C THR A 145 -2.01 -7.55 11.42
N THR A 146 -1.34 -7.00 12.43
CA THR A 146 0.02 -7.40 12.82
C THR A 146 0.03 -8.85 13.31
N VAL A 147 -0.88 -9.21 14.23
CA VAL A 147 -1.00 -10.57 14.76
C VAL A 147 -1.31 -11.55 13.64
N ALA A 148 -2.26 -11.21 12.75
CA ALA A 148 -2.60 -12.04 11.60
C ALA A 148 -1.42 -12.24 10.65
N GLY A 149 -0.68 -11.18 10.32
CA GLY A 149 0.51 -11.25 9.49
C GLY A 149 1.62 -12.12 10.08
N ILE A 150 1.87 -11.97 11.39
CA ILE A 150 2.81 -12.84 12.12
C ILE A 150 2.33 -14.29 12.08
N GLY A 151 1.03 -14.54 12.23
CA GLY A 151 0.42 -15.86 12.07
C GLY A 151 0.74 -16.48 10.71
N ILE A 152 0.54 -15.75 9.61
CA ILE A 152 0.87 -16.25 8.25
C ILE A 152 2.36 -16.58 8.14
N ILE A 153 3.24 -15.70 8.63
CA ILE A 153 4.69 -15.91 8.60
C ILE A 153 5.07 -17.16 9.39
N TYR A 154 4.46 -17.37 10.55
CA TYR A 154 4.69 -18.56 11.38
C TYR A 154 4.24 -19.85 10.67
N GLU A 155 3.06 -19.85 10.04
CA GLU A 155 2.57 -21.00 9.28
C GLU A 155 3.48 -21.30 8.08
N PHE A 156 4.00 -20.27 7.39
CA PHE A 156 4.94 -20.46 6.28
C PHE A 156 6.29 -20.99 6.75
N ALA A 157 6.81 -20.48 7.87
CA ALA A 157 8.10 -20.91 8.41
C ALA A 157 8.09 -22.37 8.91
N ASN A 158 6.93 -22.88 9.35
CA ASN A 158 6.76 -24.25 9.83
C ASN A 158 6.05 -25.15 8.80
N ALA A 159 5.96 -24.72 7.55
CA ALA A 159 5.29 -25.49 6.51
C ALA A 159 6.10 -26.75 6.15
N GLU A 160 5.64 -27.91 6.61
CA GLU A 160 6.24 -29.21 6.26
C GLU A 160 5.80 -29.73 4.88
N SER A 161 4.74 -29.15 4.29
CA SER A 161 4.19 -29.60 3.01
C SER A 161 4.06 -28.47 1.98
N LEU A 162 4.20 -28.85 0.69
CA LEU A 162 4.08 -27.96 -0.47
C LEU A 162 2.67 -27.37 -0.68
N HIS A 163 1.66 -27.73 0.12
CA HIS A 163 0.26 -27.33 -0.08
C HIS A 163 -0.30 -26.47 1.07
N VAL A 164 0.56 -25.92 1.91
CA VAL A 164 0.17 -25.20 3.14
C VAL A 164 -0.66 -23.94 2.85
N ARG A 165 -0.50 -23.28 1.69
CA ARG A 165 -1.22 -22.05 1.31
C ARG A 165 -2.76 -22.16 1.33
N GLY A 166 -3.32 -23.34 1.02
CA GLY A 166 -4.77 -23.58 1.00
C GLY A 166 -5.38 -24.01 2.34
N THR A 167 -4.58 -24.10 3.40
CA THR A 167 -5.03 -24.63 4.70
C THR A 167 -5.94 -23.66 5.45
N ALA A 168 -6.80 -24.21 6.31
CA ALA A 168 -7.74 -23.42 7.11
C ALA A 168 -7.06 -22.33 7.97
N PRO A 169 -5.90 -22.57 8.62
CA PRO A 169 -5.21 -21.55 9.41
C PRO A 169 -4.79 -20.34 8.57
N ILE A 170 -4.12 -20.55 7.43
CA ILE A 170 -3.67 -19.45 6.56
C ILE A 170 -4.84 -18.65 5.99
N ARG A 171 -5.92 -19.33 5.59
CA ARG A 171 -7.14 -18.66 5.13
C ARG A 171 -7.76 -17.81 6.24
N GLY A 172 -7.79 -18.33 7.47
CA GLY A 172 -8.26 -17.59 8.65
C GLY A 172 -7.41 -16.35 8.95
N TRP A 173 -6.09 -16.51 9.02
CA TRP A 173 -5.17 -15.40 9.24
C TRP A 173 -5.26 -14.35 8.13
N THR A 174 -5.32 -14.77 6.87
CA THR A 174 -5.45 -13.85 5.74
C THR A 174 -6.76 -13.06 5.79
N ALA A 175 -7.88 -13.73 6.09
CA ALA A 175 -9.17 -13.08 6.24
C ALA A 175 -9.19 -12.06 7.39
N ILE A 176 -8.56 -12.38 8.54
CA ILE A 176 -8.43 -11.45 9.66
C ILE A 176 -7.52 -10.28 9.27
N GLY A 177 -6.36 -10.54 8.67
CA GLY A 177 -5.38 -9.52 8.30
C GLY A 177 -5.93 -8.51 7.30
N PHE A 178 -6.44 -8.99 6.17
CA PHE A 178 -7.04 -8.13 5.15
C PHE A 178 -8.36 -7.51 5.60
N GLY A 179 -9.18 -8.24 6.36
CA GLY A 179 -10.45 -7.72 6.88
C GLY A 179 -10.24 -6.57 7.86
N THR A 180 -9.28 -6.68 8.78
CA THR A 180 -8.97 -5.62 9.75
C THR A 180 -8.42 -4.37 9.07
N SER A 181 -7.50 -4.49 8.11
CA SER A 181 -6.99 -3.33 7.35
C SER A 181 -8.06 -2.71 6.44
N LEU A 182 -8.95 -3.52 5.84
CA LEU A 182 -10.10 -3.01 5.08
C LEU A 182 -11.01 -2.15 5.96
N ILE A 183 -11.37 -2.66 7.14
CA ILE A 183 -12.19 -1.93 8.12
C ILE A 183 -11.49 -0.66 8.58
N ASN A 184 -10.18 -0.72 8.85
CA ASN A 184 -9.37 0.44 9.21
C ASN A 184 -9.44 1.54 8.15
N ASN A 185 -9.22 1.16 6.88
CA ASN A 185 -9.19 2.07 5.75
C ASN A 185 -10.56 2.75 5.53
N ILE A 186 -11.65 1.97 5.57
CA ILE A 186 -13.02 2.50 5.43
C ILE A 186 -13.37 3.42 6.61
N TYR A 187 -13.09 2.98 7.84
CA TYR A 187 -13.38 3.75 9.05
C TYR A 187 -12.67 5.09 9.06
N CYS A 188 -11.35 5.09 8.84
CA CYS A 188 -10.57 6.31 8.87
C CYS A 188 -10.92 7.25 7.72
N THR A 189 -11.07 6.74 6.49
CA THR A 189 -11.41 7.57 5.34
C THR A 189 -12.81 8.16 5.47
N GLY A 190 -13.79 7.37 5.93
CA GLY A 190 -15.16 7.83 6.16
C GLY A 190 -15.22 8.96 7.20
N LEU A 191 -14.48 8.84 8.31
CA LEU A 191 -14.41 9.90 9.31
C LEU A 191 -13.69 11.16 8.79
N ILE A 192 -12.61 11.00 8.03
CA ILE A 192 -11.93 12.14 7.38
C ILE A 192 -12.92 12.88 6.45
N ALA A 193 -13.60 12.14 5.58
CA ALA A 193 -14.57 12.71 4.64
C ALA A 193 -15.75 13.39 5.36
N TYR A 194 -16.30 12.75 6.41
CA TYR A 194 -17.37 13.31 7.23
C TYR A 194 -16.93 14.60 7.95
N ARG A 195 -15.72 14.64 8.50
CA ARG A 195 -15.22 15.82 9.19
C ARG A 195 -15.03 16.98 8.24
N ILE A 196 -14.55 16.71 7.03
CA ILE A 196 -14.35 17.73 6.00
C ILE A 196 -15.70 18.27 5.51
N SER A 197 -16.70 17.42 5.30
CA SER A 197 -18.02 17.85 4.83
C SER A 197 -18.84 18.61 5.88
N THR A 198 -18.65 18.31 7.17
CA THR A 198 -19.36 18.96 8.27
C THR A 198 -18.69 20.24 8.79
N ALA A 199 -17.44 20.52 8.39
CA ALA A 199 -16.79 21.78 8.67
C ALA A 199 -17.47 22.91 7.85
N LYS A 200 -18.58 23.44 8.36
CA LYS A 200 -19.33 24.57 7.77
C LYS A 200 -18.38 25.78 7.62
N ALA A 201 -18.31 26.30 6.39
CA ALA A 201 -17.56 27.49 5.93
C ALA A 201 -16.12 27.26 5.42
N SER A 202 -15.97 26.56 4.30
CA SER A 202 -15.27 27.13 3.13
C SER A 202 -15.71 26.40 1.87
N PRO A 203 -16.35 27.07 0.89
CA PRO A 203 -16.49 26.55 -0.46
C PRO A 203 -15.12 26.62 -1.14
N GLU A 204 -14.14 25.87 -0.63
CA GLU A 204 -12.91 25.64 -1.36
C GLU A 204 -13.08 24.31 -2.09
N SER A 205 -13.29 24.39 -3.40
CA SER A 205 -13.24 23.25 -4.34
C SER A 205 -12.08 22.28 -4.08
N ARG A 206 -11.01 22.76 -3.44
CA ARG A 206 -9.80 22.02 -3.04
C ARG A 206 -10.02 20.96 -1.96
N LEU A 207 -10.79 21.25 -0.91
CA LEU A 207 -11.05 20.27 0.15
C LEU A 207 -11.96 19.15 -0.37
N MET A 208 -12.91 19.49 -1.24
CA MET A 208 -13.74 18.52 -1.95
C MET A 208 -12.91 17.67 -2.90
N ALA A 209 -12.04 18.27 -3.73
CA ALA A 209 -11.15 17.53 -4.62
C ALA A 209 -10.18 16.60 -3.84
N PHE A 210 -9.71 17.02 -2.66
CA PHE A 210 -8.93 16.16 -1.78
C PHE A 210 -9.75 14.99 -1.22
N CYS A 211 -11.00 15.24 -0.80
CA CYS A 211 -11.92 14.17 -0.42
C CYS A 211 -12.17 13.19 -1.56
N ASP A 212 -12.38 13.67 -2.78
CA ASP A 212 -12.63 12.80 -3.94
C ASP A 212 -11.45 11.84 -4.17
N ILE A 213 -10.23 12.36 -4.13
CA ILE A 213 -9.01 11.55 -4.30
C ILE A 213 -8.78 10.59 -3.13
N LEU A 214 -9.05 11.04 -1.90
CA LEU A 214 -9.01 10.18 -0.73
C LEU A 214 -9.99 9.01 -0.87
N VAL A 215 -11.21 9.29 -1.31
CA VAL A 215 -12.26 8.28 -1.51
C VAL A 215 -11.89 7.35 -2.66
N GLU A 216 -11.39 7.87 -3.78
CA GLU A 216 -10.94 7.08 -4.93
C GLU A 216 -9.79 6.13 -4.54
N SER A 217 -8.79 6.65 -3.80
CA SER A 217 -7.65 5.87 -3.31
C SER A 217 -8.07 4.82 -2.28
N ALA A 218 -8.99 5.18 -1.38
CA ALA A 218 -9.54 4.25 -0.40
C ALA A 218 -10.41 3.18 -1.06
N ALA A 219 -11.17 3.51 -2.10
CA ALA A 219 -11.94 2.56 -2.89
C ALA A 219 -11.01 1.57 -3.61
N LEU A 220 -9.93 2.05 -4.23
CA LEU A 220 -8.91 1.21 -4.85
C LEU A 220 -8.31 0.21 -3.86
N GLN A 221 -7.89 0.69 -2.69
CA GLN A 221 -7.29 -0.17 -1.67
C GLN A 221 -8.33 -1.15 -1.08
N SER A 222 -9.57 -0.71 -0.87
CA SER A 222 -10.66 -1.56 -0.37
C SER A 222 -11.01 -2.66 -1.36
N PHE A 223 -11.11 -2.31 -2.65
CA PHE A 223 -11.29 -3.28 -3.73
C PHE A 223 -10.18 -4.32 -3.70
N TRP A 224 -8.92 -3.91 -3.53
CA TRP A 224 -7.80 -4.83 -3.52
C TRP A 224 -7.79 -5.75 -2.30
N PHE A 225 -8.13 -5.26 -1.10
CA PHE A 225 -8.30 -6.11 0.09
C PHE A 225 -9.39 -7.17 -0.13
N ILE A 226 -10.53 -6.78 -0.71
CA ILE A 226 -11.63 -7.71 -1.00
C ILE A 226 -11.19 -8.74 -2.04
N PHE A 227 -10.56 -8.28 -3.13
CA PHE A 227 -10.07 -9.13 -4.19
C PHE A 227 -9.05 -10.14 -3.67
N ALA A 228 -8.01 -9.69 -2.96
CA ALA A 228 -6.99 -10.57 -2.37
C ALA A 228 -7.63 -11.60 -1.41
N SER A 229 -8.49 -11.15 -0.51
CA SER A 229 -9.22 -12.04 0.41
C SER A 229 -10.06 -13.07 -0.33
N ALA A 230 -10.82 -12.67 -1.35
CA ALA A 230 -11.66 -13.56 -2.12
C ALA A 230 -10.84 -14.62 -2.87
N THR A 231 -9.71 -14.23 -3.47
CA THR A 231 -8.83 -15.16 -4.19
C THR A 231 -8.18 -16.19 -3.28
N THR A 232 -7.71 -15.78 -2.09
CA THR A 232 -7.17 -16.71 -1.07
C THR A 232 -8.25 -17.63 -0.53
N LEU A 233 -9.45 -17.11 -0.26
CA LEU A 233 -10.56 -17.94 0.24
C LEU A 233 -11.06 -18.94 -0.79
N ALA A 234 -10.96 -18.63 -2.08
CA ALA A 234 -11.29 -19.53 -3.18
C ALA A 234 -10.18 -20.53 -3.51
N SER A 235 -9.00 -20.44 -2.86
CA SER A 235 -7.79 -21.21 -3.20
C SER A 235 -7.47 -21.16 -4.70
N SER A 236 -7.67 -19.98 -5.30
CA SER A 236 -7.45 -19.76 -6.73
C SER A 236 -6.01 -19.36 -7.00
N ASN A 237 -5.46 -19.78 -8.15
CA ASN A 237 -4.14 -19.32 -8.61
C ASN A 237 -4.07 -17.78 -8.82
N SER A 238 -5.20 -17.09 -8.87
CA SER A 238 -5.25 -15.62 -8.86
C SER A 238 -4.78 -14.99 -7.54
N GLU A 239 -4.64 -15.78 -6.46
CA GLU A 239 -4.03 -15.32 -5.21
C GLU A 239 -2.61 -14.81 -5.42
N PHE A 240 -1.78 -15.52 -6.22
CA PHE A 240 -0.41 -15.10 -6.51
C PHE A 240 -0.40 -13.68 -7.06
N PHE A 241 -1.21 -13.44 -8.10
CA PHE A 241 -1.40 -12.13 -8.66
C PHE A 241 -1.84 -11.09 -7.62
N ALA A 242 -2.84 -11.42 -6.79
CA ALA A 242 -3.38 -10.49 -5.82
C ALA A 242 -2.35 -10.09 -4.75
N THR A 243 -1.55 -11.04 -4.29
CA THR A 243 -0.51 -10.82 -3.28
C THR A 243 0.70 -10.07 -3.83
N GLU A 244 1.12 -10.39 -5.07
CA GLU A 244 2.30 -9.79 -5.69
C GLU A 244 2.08 -8.29 -5.96
N ALA A 245 0.92 -7.93 -6.50
CA ALA A 245 0.61 -6.55 -6.85
C ALA A 245 0.21 -5.69 -5.64
N PHE A 246 -0.09 -6.27 -4.48
CA PHE A 246 -0.67 -5.54 -3.36
C PHE A 246 0.24 -4.42 -2.81
N PRO A 247 1.55 -4.64 -2.55
CA PRO A 247 2.41 -3.58 -2.05
C PRO A 247 2.40 -2.35 -2.98
N ALA A 248 2.45 -2.59 -4.29
CA ALA A 248 2.41 -1.52 -5.29
C ALA A 248 1.08 -0.74 -5.27
N ILE A 249 -0.06 -1.43 -5.13
CA ILE A 249 -1.38 -0.77 -5.00
C ILE A 249 -1.46 0.12 -3.76
N ILE A 250 -0.94 -0.35 -2.62
CA ILE A 250 -0.85 0.45 -1.38
C ILE A 250 0.03 1.69 -1.61
N GLY A 251 1.15 1.53 -2.32
CA GLY A 251 2.04 2.60 -2.75
C GLY A 251 1.32 3.64 -3.61
N ILE A 252 0.66 3.21 -4.68
CA ILE A 252 -0.08 4.05 -5.62
C ILE A 252 -1.13 4.89 -4.87
N ALA A 253 -1.98 4.24 -4.06
CA ALA A 253 -3.02 4.92 -3.29
C ALA A 253 -2.43 6.01 -2.36
N ASN A 254 -1.34 5.69 -1.65
CA ASN A 254 -0.72 6.64 -0.74
C ASN A 254 0.04 7.78 -1.43
N LEU A 255 0.68 7.49 -2.57
CA LEU A 255 1.38 8.47 -3.40
C LEU A 255 0.40 9.44 -4.05
N LEU A 256 -0.74 8.98 -4.59
CA LEU A 256 -1.75 9.86 -5.18
C LEU A 256 -2.28 10.91 -4.18
N ILE A 257 -2.54 10.48 -2.95
CA ILE A 257 -2.97 11.38 -1.87
C ILE A 257 -1.85 12.37 -1.52
N HIS A 258 -0.61 11.90 -1.43
CA HIS A 258 0.54 12.73 -1.07
C HIS A 258 0.87 13.78 -2.15
N ALA A 259 0.89 13.38 -3.43
CA ALA A 259 1.06 14.23 -4.60
C ALA A 259 0.11 15.42 -4.57
N ARG A 260 -1.16 15.15 -4.28
CA ARG A 260 -2.24 16.14 -4.32
C ARG A 260 -2.18 17.13 -3.17
N VAL A 261 -1.75 16.71 -1.98
CA VAL A 261 -1.42 17.62 -0.88
C VAL A 261 -0.25 18.53 -1.27
N GLY A 262 0.74 18.01 -2.01
CA GLY A 262 1.83 18.79 -2.59
C GLY A 262 1.35 19.86 -3.58
N LEU A 263 0.49 19.47 -4.52
CA LEU A 263 -0.05 20.32 -5.60
C LEU A 263 -1.09 21.35 -5.12
N GLY A 264 -1.96 20.99 -4.18
CA GLY A 264 -2.98 21.90 -3.64
C GLY A 264 -2.40 23.18 -3.02
N TRP A 265 -1.14 23.13 -2.58
CA TRP A 265 -0.41 24.28 -2.03
C TRP A 265 0.49 25.02 -3.02
N SER A 266 0.80 24.45 -4.20
CA SER A 266 1.60 25.16 -5.22
C SER A 266 0.78 26.24 -5.92
N SER A 267 -0.51 25.98 -6.19
CA SER A 267 -1.42 26.96 -6.81
C SER A 267 -1.60 28.23 -5.97
N ASP A 268 -1.68 28.08 -4.64
CA ASP A 268 -1.73 29.19 -3.67
C ASP A 268 -0.52 30.12 -3.73
N THR A 269 0.63 29.60 -4.18
CA THR A 269 1.88 30.35 -4.19
C THR A 269 2.03 31.11 -5.51
N ALA A 270 1.57 30.54 -6.63
CA ALA A 270 1.52 31.21 -7.93
C ALA A 270 0.46 32.31 -7.97
N GLU A 271 -0.70 32.11 -7.37
CA GLU A 271 -1.79 33.10 -7.34
C GLU A 271 -1.43 34.30 -6.44
N LYS A 272 -0.83 34.06 -5.27
CA LYS A 272 -0.33 35.14 -4.40
C LYS A 272 0.84 35.92 -5.00
N HIS A 273 1.67 35.30 -5.84
CA HIS A 273 2.76 36.02 -6.52
C HIS A 273 2.21 37.00 -7.57
N LYS A 274 1.14 36.63 -8.30
CA LYS A 274 0.48 37.53 -9.26
C LYS A 274 -0.16 38.77 -8.61
N VAL A 275 -0.72 38.64 -7.41
CA VAL A 275 -1.40 39.74 -6.70
C VAL A 275 -0.42 40.76 -6.12
N VAL A 276 0.83 40.38 -5.83
CA VAL A 276 1.84 41.28 -5.24
C VAL A 276 2.62 42.06 -6.33
N THR A 277 2.50 41.66 -7.60
CA THR A 277 3.15 42.32 -8.75
C THR A 277 2.25 43.32 -9.50
N VAL A 278 1.12 43.74 -8.92
CA VAL A 278 0.22 44.78 -9.47
C VAL A 278 0.22 46.00 -8.57
#